data_AF-A0A256GAL0-F1
#
_entry.id   AF-A0A256GAL0-F1
#
_cell.length_a   1.000
_cell.length_b   1.000
_cell.length_c   1.000
_cell.angle_alpha   90.00
_cell.angle_beta   90.00
_cell.angle_gamma   90.00
#
_symmetry.space_group_name_H-M   'P 1'
#
loop_
_entity.id
_entity.type
_entity.pdbx_description
1 polymer ?
#
loop_
_entity_poly.entity_id
_entity_poly.type
_entity_poly.pdbx_seq_one_letter_code
_entity_poly.pdbx_strand_id
1 'polypeptide(L)' 'MCSQPTGRNRGGIETCIRRAVDAGELVSTTNIRGLANLFHTFLMGIAFEARDGADGGDINEAVTALMQIWDRHMAT' A
#
# COMPACT_ATOMS: atom_id res chain seq x y z
N MET A 1 3.69 -25.31 6.16
CA MET A 1 3.28 -24.04 5.55
C MET A 1 4.44 -23.06 5.71
N CYS A 2 5.28 -22.87 4.70
CA CYS A 2 6.39 -21.91 4.80
C CYS A 2 5.84 -20.48 4.62
N SER A 3 5.79 -19.72 5.70
CA SER A 3 5.48 -18.29 5.69
C SER A 3 6.48 -17.57 4.79
N GLN A 4 6.02 -16.93 3.72
CA GLN A 4 6.87 -16.15 2.82
C GLN A 4 7.51 -14.97 3.58
N PRO A 5 8.77 -14.58 3.28
CA PRO A 5 9.42 -13.48 3.96
C PRO A 5 8.75 -12.16 3.55
N THR A 6 8.08 -11.51 4.50
CA THR A 6 7.34 -10.23 4.38
C THR A 6 8.15 -9.10 3.75
N GLY A 7 9.49 -9.18 3.79
CA GLY A 7 10.40 -8.23 3.17
C GLY A 7 10.29 -8.13 1.64
N ARG A 8 9.84 -9.19 0.94
CA ARG A 8 9.69 -9.16 -0.53
C ARG A 8 8.48 -8.32 -0.97
N ASN A 9 7.42 -8.29 -0.17
CA ASN A 9 6.25 -7.43 -0.43
C ASN A 9 6.61 -5.96 -0.29
N ARG A 10 7.30 -5.59 0.80
CA ARG A 10 7.71 -4.20 1.01
C ARG A 10 8.63 -3.68 -0.10
N GLY A 11 9.62 -4.50 -0.51
CA GLY A 11 10.50 -4.15 -1.63
C GLY A 11 9.76 -3.98 -2.97
N GLY A 12 8.74 -4.80 -3.22
CA GLY A 12 7.87 -4.68 -4.39
C GLY A 12 7.06 -3.37 -4.38
N ILE A 13 6.45 -3.03 -3.24
CA ILE A 13 5.70 -1.77 -3.06
C ILE A 13 6.61 -0.56 -3.26
N GLU A 14 7.80 -0.55 -2.65
CA GLU A 14 8.77 0.55 -2.81
C GLU A 14 9.21 0.73 -4.27
N THR A 15 9.44 -0.38 -4.98
CA THR A 15 9.81 -0.36 -6.40
C THR A 15 8.67 0.19 -7.27
N CYS A 16 7.43 -0.17 -6.97
CA CYS A 16 6.24 0.33 -7.67
C CYS A 16 6.11 1.85 -7.50
N ILE A 17 6.18 2.33 -6.25
CA ILE A 17 6.08 3.77 -5.95
C ILE A 17 7.22 4.55 -6.61
N ARG A 18 8.46 4.03 -6.59
CA ARG A 18 9.59 4.67 -7.27
C ARG A 18 9.34 4.82 -8.77
N ARG A 19 8.86 3.76 -9.43
CA ARG A 19 8.51 3.82 -10.86
C ARG A 19 7.44 4.86 -11.15
N ALA A 20 6.41 4.97 -10.31
CA ALA A 20 5.35 5.95 -10.49
C ALA A 20 5.86 7.39 -10.32
N VAL A 21 6.77 7.64 -9.38
CA VAL A 21 7.46 8.94 -9.25
C VAL A 21 8.33 9.22 -10.48
N ASP A 22 9.13 8.25 -10.92
CA ASP A 22 10.02 8.39 -12.08
C ASP A 22 9.24 8.61 -13.39
N ALA A 23 8.04 8.04 -13.51
CA ALA A 23 7.12 8.22 -14.63
C ALA A 23 6.33 9.54 -14.58
N GLY A 24 6.41 10.29 -13.47
CA GLY A 24 5.64 11.50 -13.25
C GLY A 24 4.16 11.25 -12.93
N GLU A 25 3.76 10.03 -12.62
CA GLU A 25 2.40 9.72 -12.14
C GLU A 25 2.19 10.25 -10.72
N LEU A 26 3.25 10.19 -9.89
CA LEU A 26 3.27 10.77 -8.54
C LEU A 26 4.18 12.00 -8.49
N VAL A 27 3.85 12.95 -7.62
CA VAL A 27 4.67 14.15 -7.39
C VAL A 27 6.09 13.76 -6.92
N SER A 28 7.09 14.47 -7.43
CA SER A 28 8.51 14.21 -7.14
C SER A 28 8.90 14.39 -5.67
N THR A 29 8.09 15.12 -4.90
CA THR A 29 8.24 15.31 -3.45
C THR A 29 7.70 14.14 -2.62
N THR A 30 7.15 13.11 -3.26
CA THR A 30 6.60 11.93 -2.58
C THR A 30 7.70 11.20 -1.80
N ASN A 31 7.47 11.01 -0.49
CA ASN A 31 8.34 10.18 0.35
C ASN A 31 8.07 8.70 0.04
N ILE A 32 8.84 8.15 -0.91
CA ILE A 32 8.72 6.77 -1.40
C ILE A 32 8.69 5.75 -0.25
N ARG A 33 9.62 5.87 0.71
CA ARG A 33 9.72 4.95 1.85
C ARG A 33 8.54 5.10 2.81
N GLY A 34 8.10 6.33 3.04
CA GLY A 34 6.95 6.62 3.90
C GLY A 34 5.66 6.03 3.33
N LEU A 35 5.40 6.27 2.04
CA LEU A 35 4.24 5.72 1.36
C LEU A 35 4.31 4.18 1.29
N ALA A 36 5.48 3.61 0.99
CA ALA A 36 5.65 2.16 0.98
C ALA A 36 5.40 1.52 2.35
N ASN A 37 5.87 2.17 3.43
CA ASN A 37 5.62 1.71 4.79
C ASN A 37 4.13 1.74 5.12
N LEU A 38 3.42 2.82 4.79
CA LEU A 38 1.98 2.94 5.01
C LEU A 38 1.20 1.79 4.36
N PHE A 39 1.41 1.56 3.06
CA PHE A 39 0.78 0.45 2.34
C PHE A 39 1.12 -0.90 2.97
N HIS A 40 2.40 -1.13 3.28
CA HIS A 40 2.84 -2.40 3.85
C HIS A 40 2.22 -2.68 5.23
N THR A 41 2.22 -1.70 6.13
CA THR A 41 1.66 -1.87 7.48
C THR A 41 0.16 -2.02 7.45
N PHE A 42 -0.53 -1.28 6.58
CA PHE A 42 -1.97 -1.42 6.42
C PHE A 42 -2.35 -2.81 5.88
N LEU A 43 -1.70 -3.25 4.80
CA LEU A 43 -1.96 -4.58 4.21
C LEU A 43 -1.66 -5.72 5.19
N MET A 44 -0.67 -5.53 6.07
CA MET A 44 -0.38 -6.49 7.14
C MET A 44 -1.47 -6.47 8.23
N GLY A 45 -1.95 -5.28 8.63
CA GLY A 45 -3.02 -5.13 9.61
C GLY A 45 -4.35 -5.69 9.14
N ILE A 46 -4.76 -5.35 7.91
CA ILE A 46 -6.05 -5.77 7.35
C ILE A 46 -6.13 -7.28 7.10
N ALA A 47 -4.98 -7.95 6.93
CA ALA A 47 -4.94 -9.40 6.88
C ALA A 47 -5.34 -10.06 8.21
N PHE A 48 -5.12 -9.40 9.35
CA PHE A 48 -5.61 -9.86 10.65
C PHE A 48 -7.13 -9.65 10.76
N GLU A 49 -7.65 -8.48 10.39
CA GLU A 49 -9.10 -8.21 10.37
C GLU A 49 -9.85 -9.22 9.49
N ALA A 50 -9.35 -9.50 8.29
CA ALA A 50 -9.93 -10.50 7.41
C ALA A 50 -9.89 -11.92 8.00
N ARG A 51 -8.82 -12.27 8.74
CA ARG A 51 -8.71 -13.55 9.44
C ARG A 51 -9.69 -13.66 10.60
N ASP A 52 -9.91 -12.56 11.31
CA ASP A 52 -10.77 -12.48 12.49
C ASP A 52 -12.26 -12.36 12.12
N GLY A 53 -12.58 -12.32 10.81
CA GLY A 53 -13.92 -12.44 10.29
C GLY A 53 -14.60 -11.11 9.97
N ALA A 54 -13.83 -10.04 9.77
CA ALA A 54 -14.36 -8.77 9.27
C ALA A 54 -15.14 -8.96 7.96
N ASP A 55 -16.18 -8.16 7.77
CA ASP A 55 -17.01 -8.22 6.57
C ASP A 55 -16.19 -7.85 5.33
N GLY A 56 -16.40 -8.59 4.23
CA GLY A 56 -15.66 -8.36 3.00
C GLY A 56 -15.92 -6.97 2.38
N GLY A 57 -17.10 -6.40 2.59
CA GLY A 57 -17.45 -5.04 2.21
C GLY A 57 -16.62 -4.02 2.98
N ASP A 58 -16.54 -4.16 4.31
CA ASP A 58 -15.72 -3.28 5.16
C ASP A 58 -14.24 -3.34 4.78
N ILE A 59 -13.71 -4.54 4.49
CA ILE A 59 -12.34 -4.70 3.99
C ILE A 59 -12.14 -3.96 2.66
N ASN A 60 -13.09 -4.08 1.73
CA ASN A 60 -13.01 -3.42 0.44
C ASN A 60 -13.10 -1.89 0.56
N GLU A 61 -13.96 -1.37 1.43
CA GLU A 61 -14.05 0.06 1.73
C GLU A 61 -12.75 0.58 2.34
N ALA A 62 -12.13 -0.16 3.26
CA ALA A 62 -10.86 0.21 3.85
C ALA A 62 -9.72 0.26 2.82
N VAL A 63 -9.66 -0.70 1.88
CA VAL A 63 -8.71 -0.66 0.75
C VAL A 63 -8.99 0.53 -0.17
N THR A 64 -10.26 0.82 -0.43
CA THR A 64 -10.67 1.98 -1.25
C THR A 64 -10.20 3.29 -0.61
N ALA A 65 -10.35 3.43 0.71
CA ALA A 65 -9.87 4.59 1.46
C ALA A 65 -8.34 4.71 1.44
N LEU A 66 -7.61 3.58 1.50
CA LEU A 66 -6.15 3.58 1.34
C LEU A 66 -5.74 4.10 -0.04
N MET A 67 -6.43 3.70 -1.12
CA MET A 67 -6.13 4.16 -2.48
C MET A 67 -6.35 5.65 -2.66
N GLN A 68 -7.28 6.28 -1.95
CA GLN A 68 -7.42 7.75 -1.96
C GLN A 68 -6.16 8.47 -1.45
N ILE A 69 -5.31 7.81 -0.65
CA ILE A 69 -4.02 8.37 -0.24
C ILE A 69 -3.07 8.40 -1.42
N TRP A 70 -3.08 7.38 -2.29
CA TRP A 70 -2.32 7.40 -3.54
C TRP A 70 -2.75 8.58 -4.42
N ASP A 71 -4.05 8.80 -4.57
CA ASP A 71 -4.58 9.89 -5.41
C ASP A 71 -4.12 11.27 -4.93
N ARG A 72 -3.93 11.47 -3.63
CA ARG A 72 -3.36 12.72 -3.07
C ARG A 72 -1.90 12.97 -3.46
N HIS A 73 -1.19 11.93 -3.86
CA HIS A 73 0.19 12.02 -4.35
C HIS A 73 0.27 12.14 -5.88
N MET A 74 -0.85 12.02 -6.61
CA MET A 74 -0.82 12.15 -8.07
C MET A 74 -0.35 13.53 -8.50
N ALA A 75 0.49 13.56 -9.54
CA ALA A 75 0.88 14.80 -10.18
C ALA A 75 -0.31 15.32 -11.01
N THR A 76 -0.81 16.51 -10.67
CA THR A 76 -1.86 17.22 -11.42
C THR A 76 -1.36 17.75 -12.76
#